data_AF-A0A7S3KU40-F1
#
_entry.id   AF-A0A7S3KU40-F1
#
_cell.length_a   1.000
_cell.length_b   1.000
_cell.length_c   1.000
_cell.angle_alpha   90.00
_cell.angle_beta   90.00
_cell.angle_gamma   90.00
#
_symmetry.space_group_name_H-M   'P 1'
#
loop_
_entity.id
_entity.type
_entity.pdbx_description
1 polymer ?
#
loop_
_entity_poly.entity_id
_entity_poly.type
_entity_poly.pdbx_seq_one_letter_code
_entity_poly.pdbx_strand_id
1 'polypeptide(L)'
;IPLFVISFLANALELNNWIENTHILLYKIFCTPKINKEERKESEKKNLLSGNLFKTSISSYGYRSLLHSVLLKGKKKHFKKIIKHIETHMSPDEVTDNLIADIIKVASQLDCPILLGRTIKRFIDKGVDISKQNFLDFCLYLDMCKGFERDTMQFLNLANDNGNIQIEWDTMEKFFLRALNHKSGAEIIKIYKKITDDLKPNKHNLQLSEKDQEQLLFDIKLRICTELIHLGTKKKAFTLVETLHNDYIYMTMENKDPNDLLGLKISTAKGDIKQFEEILNNIFMGDFSETKITQNSMETIARYITKFNSEDDSLIVTEFIKKYILKTSAENLIISPNTYKLFIGILIKNQNWDLLQELIEKTDVETIRNDFSTLKRLKESLIYCLDQKQRSEIKTKLESIDKI
;
A
#
# COMPACT_ATOMS: atom_id res chain seq x y z
N ILE A 1 -40.50 -32.20 9.25
CA ILE A 1 -39.57 -31.66 10.29
C ILE A 1 -38.28 -31.11 9.68
N PRO A 2 -37.49 -31.83 8.85
CA PRO A 2 -36.21 -31.31 8.32
C PRO A 2 -36.37 -30.04 7.47
N LEU A 3 -37.35 -30.02 6.55
CA LEU A 3 -37.64 -28.85 5.70
C LEU A 3 -38.04 -27.61 6.50
N PHE A 4 -38.93 -27.76 7.50
CA PHE A 4 -39.32 -26.65 8.38
C PHE A 4 -38.13 -26.06 9.13
N VAL A 5 -37.24 -26.92 9.62
CA VAL A 5 -36.03 -26.50 10.33
C VAL A 5 -35.02 -25.81 9.40
N ILE A 6 -34.90 -26.27 8.14
CA ILE A 6 -34.05 -25.64 7.12
C ILE A 6 -34.62 -24.27 6.70
N SER A 7 -35.94 -24.16 6.51
CA SER A 7 -36.61 -22.89 6.23
C SER A 7 -36.47 -21.90 7.40
N PHE A 8 -36.57 -22.39 8.63
CA PHE A 8 -36.38 -21.56 9.83
C PHE A 8 -34.91 -21.11 9.98
N LEU A 9 -33.95 -21.96 9.59
CA LEU A 9 -32.52 -21.63 9.53
C LEU A 9 -32.19 -20.58 8.47
N ALA A 10 -32.78 -20.70 7.28
CA ALA A 10 -32.55 -19.76 6.18
C ALA A 10 -33.03 -18.35 6.53
N ASN A 11 -34.13 -18.24 7.29
CA ASN A 11 -34.72 -16.97 7.71
C ASN A 11 -34.25 -16.51 9.11
N ALA A 12 -33.36 -17.27 9.76
CA ALA A 12 -32.95 -17.01 11.14
C ALA A 12 -32.35 -15.61 11.35
N LEU A 13 -31.61 -15.09 10.36
CA LEU A 13 -31.00 -13.76 10.42
C LEU A 13 -32.07 -12.66 10.40
N GLU A 14 -33.06 -12.80 9.54
CA GLU A 14 -34.19 -11.88 9.49
C GLU A 14 -35.06 -12.01 10.74
N LEU A 15 -35.40 -13.23 11.14
CA LEU A 15 -36.19 -13.53 12.34
C LEU A 15 -35.54 -13.00 13.62
N ASN A 16 -34.21 -12.91 13.68
CA ASN A 16 -33.53 -12.35 14.84
C ASN A 16 -33.73 -10.84 14.99
N ASN A 17 -34.09 -10.12 13.91
CA ASN A 17 -34.48 -8.71 13.99
C ASN A 17 -35.90 -8.55 14.57
N TRP A 18 -36.74 -9.58 14.45
CA TRP A 18 -38.14 -9.56 14.91
C TRP A 18 -38.33 -10.22 16.28
N ILE A 19 -37.52 -11.23 16.59
CA ILE A 19 -37.60 -12.03 17.82
C ILE A 19 -36.21 -12.14 18.42
N GLU A 20 -35.99 -11.41 19.51
CA GLU A 20 -34.73 -11.41 20.26
C GLU A 20 -34.37 -12.82 20.73
N ASN A 21 -33.08 -13.16 20.72
CA ASN A 21 -32.56 -14.46 21.15
C ASN A 21 -32.93 -15.68 20.28
N THR A 22 -33.53 -15.50 19.09
CA THR A 22 -33.83 -16.61 18.16
C THR A 22 -32.60 -17.44 17.83
N HIS A 23 -31.44 -16.80 17.64
CA HIS A 23 -30.14 -17.47 17.46
C HIS A 23 -29.75 -18.43 18.60
N ILE A 24 -30.19 -18.18 19.84
CA ILE A 24 -29.92 -19.06 21.00
C ILE A 24 -30.73 -20.34 20.90
N LEU A 25 -31.99 -20.21 20.49
CA LEU A 25 -32.89 -21.36 20.26
C LEU A 25 -32.31 -22.23 19.14
N LEU A 26 -31.90 -21.61 18.03
CA LEU A 26 -31.23 -22.27 16.90
C LEU A 26 -29.95 -22.98 17.34
N TYR A 27 -29.08 -22.30 18.08
CA TYR A 27 -27.89 -22.93 18.65
C TYR A 27 -28.23 -24.16 19.48
N LYS A 28 -29.26 -24.09 20.34
CA LYS A 28 -29.68 -25.22 21.17
C LYS A 28 -30.23 -26.37 20.32
N ILE A 29 -31.06 -26.11 19.32
CA ILE A 29 -31.64 -27.15 18.46
C ILE A 29 -30.56 -27.84 17.61
N PHE A 30 -29.52 -27.12 17.20
CA PHE A 30 -28.59 -27.61 16.17
C PHE A 30 -27.24 -28.08 16.71
N CYS A 31 -26.80 -27.50 17.83
CA CYS A 31 -25.51 -27.82 18.40
C CYS A 31 -25.60 -28.65 19.69
N THR A 32 -26.80 -28.82 20.26
CA THR A 32 -26.99 -29.67 21.43
C THR A 32 -27.26 -31.11 20.99
N PRO A 33 -26.47 -32.08 21.46
CA PRO A 33 -26.78 -33.49 21.23
C PRO A 33 -28.15 -33.83 21.81
N LYS A 34 -29.01 -34.47 21.01
CA LYS A 34 -30.36 -34.92 21.43
C LYS A 34 -30.36 -36.01 22.50
N ILE A 35 -29.18 -36.57 22.80
CA ILE A 35 -28.98 -37.81 23.57
C ILE A 35 -28.10 -37.50 24.78
N ASN A 36 -28.46 -38.04 25.94
CA ASN A 36 -27.78 -37.77 27.22
C ASN A 36 -26.36 -38.41 27.24
N LYS A 37 -25.58 -38.18 28.31
CA LYS A 37 -24.20 -38.71 28.40
C LYS A 37 -24.13 -40.24 28.46
N GLU A 38 -25.20 -40.89 28.94
CA GLU A 38 -25.26 -42.33 29.18
C GLU A 38 -25.55 -43.08 27.88
N GLU A 39 -26.51 -42.59 27.10
CA GLU A 39 -26.87 -43.11 25.77
C GLU A 39 -25.75 -42.94 24.71
N ARG A 40 -24.78 -42.05 24.95
CA ARG A 40 -23.58 -41.92 24.10
C ARG A 40 -22.59 -43.06 24.29
N LYS A 41 -22.50 -43.65 25.48
CA LYS A 41 -21.56 -44.76 25.74
C LYS A 41 -21.97 -46.03 25.01
N GLU A 42 -23.27 -46.25 24.77
CA GLU A 42 -23.78 -47.41 24.04
C GLU A 42 -23.80 -47.20 22.51
N SER A 43 -24.00 -45.96 22.04
CA SER A 43 -24.15 -45.64 20.62
C SER A 43 -22.84 -45.28 19.89
N GLU A 44 -21.72 -45.22 20.60
CA GLU A 44 -20.38 -44.90 20.06
C GLU A 44 -19.94 -45.84 18.91
N LYS A 45 -20.58 -47.00 18.73
CA LYS A 45 -20.30 -47.93 17.62
C LYS A 45 -21.17 -47.76 16.37
N LYS A 46 -22.28 -47.01 16.37
CA LYS A 46 -23.23 -47.08 15.22
C LYS A 46 -23.77 -45.81 14.57
N ASN A 47 -23.71 -44.61 15.16
CA ASN A 47 -23.79 -43.31 14.45
C ASN A 47 -24.13 -42.19 15.45
N LEU A 48 -23.11 -41.42 15.85
CA LEU A 48 -23.27 -40.17 16.62
C LEU A 48 -24.07 -39.06 15.90
N LEU A 49 -24.52 -39.32 14.66
CA LEU A 49 -25.17 -38.36 13.77
C LEU A 49 -26.65 -38.65 13.53
N SER A 50 -27.26 -39.67 14.16
CA SER A 50 -28.61 -40.16 13.82
C SER A 50 -29.76 -39.15 13.97
N GLY A 51 -29.53 -37.94 14.50
CA GLY A 51 -30.54 -36.86 14.58
C GLY A 51 -30.03 -35.43 14.37
N ASN A 52 -28.86 -35.26 13.75
CA ASN A 52 -28.21 -33.97 13.50
C ASN A 52 -28.64 -33.39 12.13
N LEU A 53 -28.78 -32.06 11.99
CA LEU A 53 -29.06 -31.40 10.71
C LEU A 53 -28.03 -31.64 9.62
N PHE A 54 -26.85 -32.09 10.02
CA PHE A 54 -25.75 -32.49 9.15
C PHE A 54 -25.98 -33.84 8.44
N LYS A 55 -27.24 -34.31 8.38
CA LYS A 55 -27.70 -35.43 7.54
C LYS A 55 -28.46 -34.95 6.29
N THR A 56 -28.79 -33.67 6.21
CA THR A 56 -29.56 -33.06 5.13
C THR A 56 -28.74 -32.00 4.43
N SER A 57 -29.04 -31.71 3.16
CA SER A 57 -28.46 -30.55 2.47
C SER A 57 -28.88 -29.27 3.19
N ILE A 58 -27.90 -28.42 3.49
CA ILE A 58 -28.10 -27.10 4.11
C ILE A 58 -27.69 -26.07 3.06
N SER A 59 -28.52 -25.06 2.83
CA SER A 59 -28.19 -23.98 1.89
C SER A 59 -27.09 -23.07 2.47
N SER A 60 -26.44 -22.29 1.61
CA SER A 60 -25.44 -21.28 2.02
C SER A 60 -25.96 -20.36 3.16
N TYR A 61 -27.20 -19.86 3.04
CA TYR A 61 -27.86 -19.07 4.09
C TYR A 61 -27.99 -19.82 5.42
N GLY A 62 -28.34 -21.11 5.39
CA GLY A 62 -28.43 -21.93 6.59
C GLY A 62 -27.09 -22.04 7.32
N TYR A 63 -25.97 -22.16 6.58
CA TYR A 63 -24.64 -22.16 7.19
C TYR A 63 -24.25 -20.82 7.79
N ARG A 64 -24.57 -19.71 7.11
CA ARG A 64 -24.33 -18.35 7.64
C ARG A 64 -25.05 -18.15 8.99
N SER A 65 -26.32 -18.53 9.07
CA SER A 65 -27.09 -18.50 10.33
C SER A 65 -26.46 -19.36 11.43
N LEU A 66 -25.96 -20.55 11.09
CA LEU A 66 -25.26 -21.43 12.04
C LEU A 66 -23.93 -20.80 12.52
N LEU A 67 -23.16 -20.20 11.62
CA LEU A 67 -21.91 -19.51 11.93
C LEU A 67 -22.14 -18.31 12.85
N HIS A 68 -23.13 -17.48 12.56
CA HIS A 68 -23.53 -16.35 13.41
C HIS A 68 -23.98 -16.81 14.80
N SER A 69 -24.72 -17.92 14.86
CA SER A 69 -25.11 -18.53 16.14
C SER A 69 -23.91 -19.04 16.94
N VAL A 70 -22.86 -19.51 16.26
CA VAL A 70 -21.61 -19.96 16.90
C VAL A 70 -20.80 -18.78 17.44
N LEU A 71 -20.78 -17.63 16.75
CA LEU A 71 -20.14 -16.40 17.24
C LEU A 71 -20.61 -16.03 18.65
N LEU A 72 -21.93 -16.09 18.85
CA LEU A 72 -22.58 -15.63 20.08
C LEU A 72 -22.30 -16.55 21.29
N LYS A 73 -21.89 -17.81 21.07
CA LYS A 73 -21.66 -18.79 22.15
C LYS A 73 -20.27 -19.43 22.17
N GLY A 74 -19.35 -19.03 21.29
CA GLY A 74 -17.92 -19.23 21.47
C GLY A 74 -17.37 -20.66 21.36
N LYS A 75 -18.09 -21.66 20.81
CA LYS A 75 -17.63 -23.07 20.88
C LYS A 75 -16.89 -23.55 19.62
N LYS A 76 -15.55 -23.62 19.69
CA LYS A 76 -14.64 -24.18 18.66
C LYS A 76 -15.11 -25.51 18.05
N LYS A 77 -15.65 -26.42 18.88
CA LYS A 77 -16.11 -27.74 18.43
C LYS A 77 -17.31 -27.68 17.48
N HIS A 78 -18.17 -26.67 17.58
CA HIS A 78 -19.34 -26.51 16.70
C HIS A 78 -18.91 -25.88 15.37
N PHE A 79 -18.04 -24.87 15.43
CA PHE A 79 -17.39 -24.32 14.25
C PHE A 79 -16.72 -25.40 13.40
N LYS A 80 -15.89 -26.26 14.03
CA LYS A 80 -15.26 -27.42 13.36
C LYS A 80 -16.25 -28.35 12.65
N LYS A 81 -17.43 -28.58 13.24
CA LYS A 81 -18.47 -29.43 12.64
C LYS A 81 -19.13 -28.77 11.43
N ILE A 82 -19.44 -27.47 11.53
CA ILE A 82 -20.02 -26.69 10.44
C ILE A 82 -19.07 -26.68 9.25
N ILE A 83 -17.80 -26.32 9.47
CA ILE A 83 -16.78 -26.30 8.43
C ILE A 83 -16.63 -27.66 7.75
N LYS A 84 -16.48 -28.74 8.53
CA LYS A 84 -16.38 -30.09 7.97
C LYS A 84 -17.58 -30.43 7.08
N HIS A 85 -18.78 -30.00 7.47
CA HIS A 85 -19.98 -30.28 6.70
C HIS A 85 -20.03 -29.48 5.39
N ILE A 86 -19.67 -28.19 5.43
CA ILE A 86 -19.50 -27.33 4.24
C ILE A 86 -18.51 -27.99 3.27
N GLU A 87 -17.31 -28.35 3.75
CA GLU A 87 -16.26 -28.98 2.94
C GLU A 87 -16.69 -30.30 2.29
N THR A 88 -17.63 -31.03 2.90
CA THR A 88 -18.06 -32.37 2.45
C THR A 88 -19.25 -32.30 1.49
N HIS A 89 -20.16 -31.34 1.65
CA HIS A 89 -21.47 -31.37 0.99
C HIS A 89 -21.75 -30.19 0.05
N MET A 90 -20.98 -29.09 0.12
CA MET A 90 -21.16 -27.97 -0.81
C MET A 90 -20.25 -28.12 -2.02
N SER A 91 -20.78 -27.84 -3.21
CA SER A 91 -19.95 -27.65 -4.39
C SER A 91 -19.21 -26.31 -4.32
N PRO A 92 -18.11 -26.12 -5.08
CA PRO A 92 -17.35 -24.87 -5.06
C PRO A 92 -18.22 -23.63 -5.35
N ASP A 93 -19.12 -23.73 -6.32
CA ASP A 93 -20.00 -22.63 -6.75
C ASP A 93 -21.03 -22.21 -5.69
N GLU A 94 -21.36 -23.10 -4.75
CA GLU A 94 -22.29 -22.81 -3.66
C GLU A 94 -21.62 -22.05 -2.50
N VAL A 95 -20.28 -22.09 -2.40
CA VAL A 95 -19.51 -21.41 -1.36
C VAL A 95 -19.35 -19.94 -1.72
N THR A 96 -20.38 -19.17 -1.37
CA THR A 96 -20.43 -17.74 -1.68
C THR A 96 -19.41 -16.92 -0.89
N ASP A 97 -19.01 -15.77 -1.44
CA ASP A 97 -18.05 -14.87 -0.78
C ASP A 97 -18.51 -14.40 0.61
N ASN A 98 -19.81 -14.15 0.78
CA ASN A 98 -20.40 -13.83 2.09
C ASN A 98 -20.24 -14.96 3.12
N LEU A 99 -20.32 -16.22 2.68
CA LEU A 99 -20.11 -17.36 3.56
C LEU A 99 -18.63 -17.46 3.98
N ILE A 100 -17.70 -17.16 3.07
CA ILE A 100 -16.26 -17.13 3.37
C ILE A 100 -15.94 -16.02 4.38
N ALA A 101 -16.50 -14.83 4.19
CA ALA A 101 -16.37 -13.72 5.15
C ALA A 101 -16.82 -14.12 6.56
N ASP A 102 -17.99 -14.78 6.67
CA ASP A 102 -18.52 -15.29 7.94
C ASP A 102 -17.59 -16.36 8.56
N ILE A 103 -17.04 -17.27 7.74
CA ILE A 103 -16.08 -18.29 8.18
C ILE A 103 -14.81 -17.64 8.77
N ILE A 104 -14.22 -16.67 8.07
CA ILE A 104 -13.01 -15.96 8.51
C ILE A 104 -13.32 -15.23 9.83
N LYS A 105 -14.40 -14.46 9.89
CA LYS A 105 -14.82 -13.74 11.10
C LYS A 105 -14.98 -14.67 12.29
N VAL A 106 -15.65 -15.82 12.12
CA VAL A 106 -15.85 -16.80 13.20
C VAL A 106 -14.55 -17.45 13.63
N ALA A 107 -13.71 -17.85 12.68
CA ALA A 107 -12.41 -18.42 12.99
C ALA A 107 -11.53 -17.45 13.78
N SER A 108 -11.54 -16.17 13.41
CA SER A 108 -10.77 -15.12 14.06
C SER A 108 -11.24 -14.88 15.50
N GLN A 109 -12.55 -14.74 15.71
CA GLN A 109 -13.10 -14.54 17.07
C GLN A 109 -12.88 -15.76 17.97
N LEU A 110 -12.87 -16.96 17.38
CA LEU A 110 -12.60 -18.18 18.11
C LEU A 110 -11.11 -18.50 18.21
N ASP A 111 -10.18 -17.76 17.62
CA ASP A 111 -8.75 -18.10 17.61
C ASP A 111 -8.50 -19.54 17.10
N CYS A 112 -8.86 -19.78 15.84
CA CYS A 112 -8.75 -21.08 15.16
C CYS A 112 -7.88 -21.02 13.87
N PRO A 113 -6.61 -20.55 13.93
CA PRO A 113 -5.80 -20.32 12.73
C PRO A 113 -5.54 -21.58 11.91
N ILE A 114 -5.20 -22.70 12.56
CA ILE A 114 -4.92 -23.98 11.87
C ILE A 114 -6.13 -24.47 11.07
N LEU A 115 -7.32 -24.38 11.66
CA LEU A 115 -8.55 -24.83 10.99
C LEU A 115 -8.86 -23.92 9.80
N LEU A 116 -8.77 -22.61 10.00
CA LEU A 116 -9.05 -21.64 8.95
C LEU A 116 -8.08 -21.81 7.77
N GLY A 117 -6.77 -21.88 8.04
CA GLY A 117 -5.77 -22.08 6.99
C GLY A 117 -6.03 -23.36 6.18
N ARG A 118 -6.34 -24.48 6.85
CA ARG A 118 -6.71 -25.73 6.15
C ARG A 118 -7.97 -25.59 5.31
N THR A 119 -8.96 -24.86 5.80
CA THR A 119 -10.24 -24.65 5.12
C THR A 119 -10.06 -23.80 3.87
N ILE A 120 -9.39 -22.65 4.00
CA ILE A 120 -9.12 -21.74 2.88
C ILE A 120 -8.26 -22.43 1.82
N LYS A 121 -7.20 -23.16 2.23
CA LYS A 121 -6.40 -23.95 1.29
C LYS A 121 -7.26 -24.92 0.48
N ARG A 122 -8.12 -25.70 1.14
CA ARG A 122 -9.01 -26.66 0.45
C ARG A 122 -10.03 -25.99 -0.45
N PHE A 123 -10.50 -24.80 -0.08
CA PHE A 123 -11.40 -24.02 -0.93
C PHE A 123 -10.69 -23.60 -2.22
N ILE A 124 -9.48 -23.04 -2.11
CA ILE A 124 -8.65 -22.69 -3.27
C ILE A 124 -8.35 -23.94 -4.13
N ASP A 125 -7.92 -25.04 -3.51
CA ASP A 125 -7.63 -26.31 -4.22
C ASP A 125 -8.84 -26.86 -4.98
N LYS A 126 -10.07 -26.60 -4.48
CA LYS A 126 -11.34 -27.01 -5.11
C LYS A 126 -11.85 -26.02 -6.15
N GLY A 127 -11.17 -24.90 -6.38
CA GLY A 127 -11.59 -23.85 -7.29
C GLY A 127 -12.71 -22.96 -6.75
N VAL A 128 -12.88 -22.88 -5.42
CA VAL A 128 -13.76 -21.87 -4.81
C VAL A 128 -13.17 -20.49 -5.08
N ASP A 129 -14.00 -19.62 -5.61
CA ASP A 129 -13.63 -18.25 -5.89
C ASP A 129 -13.70 -17.40 -4.61
N ILE A 130 -12.55 -16.87 -4.19
CA ILE A 130 -12.41 -16.07 -2.97
C ILE A 130 -12.16 -14.63 -3.38
N SER A 131 -12.97 -13.68 -2.89
CA SER A 131 -12.72 -12.27 -3.16
C SER A 131 -11.40 -11.79 -2.56
N LYS A 132 -10.79 -10.80 -3.21
CA LYS A 132 -9.58 -10.12 -2.74
C LYS A 132 -9.71 -9.69 -1.28
N GLN A 133 -10.83 -9.09 -0.90
CA GLN A 133 -11.04 -8.59 0.46
C GLN A 133 -11.04 -9.69 1.52
N ASN A 134 -11.76 -10.79 1.28
CA ASN A 134 -11.81 -11.91 2.22
C ASN A 134 -10.43 -12.58 2.37
N PHE A 135 -9.72 -12.76 1.27
CA PHE A 135 -8.38 -13.33 1.30
C PHE A 135 -7.41 -12.48 2.12
N LEU A 136 -7.50 -11.14 1.99
CA LEU A 136 -6.72 -10.22 2.80
C LEU A 136 -7.05 -10.31 4.28
N ASP A 137 -8.32 -10.34 4.65
CA ASP A 137 -8.73 -10.45 6.05
C ASP A 137 -8.24 -11.77 6.66
N PHE A 138 -8.22 -12.85 5.88
CA PHE A 138 -7.60 -14.12 6.26
C PHE A 138 -6.09 -14.02 6.47
N CYS A 139 -5.33 -13.48 5.51
CA CYS A 139 -3.88 -13.34 5.62
C CYS A 139 -3.48 -12.45 6.82
N LEU A 140 -4.21 -11.35 7.05
CA LEU A 140 -3.99 -10.47 8.19
C LEU A 140 -4.24 -11.18 9.52
N TYR A 141 -5.30 -11.98 9.59
CA TYR A 141 -5.56 -12.78 10.78
C TYR A 141 -4.47 -13.81 11.04
N LEU A 142 -3.99 -14.53 10.02
CA LEU A 142 -2.88 -15.48 10.19
C LEU A 142 -1.61 -14.78 10.67
N ASP A 143 -1.29 -13.61 10.12
CA ASP A 143 -0.14 -12.82 10.58
C ASP A 143 -0.30 -12.35 12.04
N MET A 144 -1.52 -12.19 12.54
CA MET A 144 -1.77 -11.89 13.97
C MET A 144 -1.53 -13.08 14.89
N CYS A 145 -1.55 -14.29 14.36
CA CYS A 145 -1.39 -15.50 15.14
C CYS A 145 0.10 -15.82 15.31
N LYS A 146 0.56 -15.88 16.56
CA LYS A 146 1.95 -16.21 16.89
C LYS A 146 2.38 -17.54 16.25
N GLY A 147 3.46 -17.52 15.47
CA GLY A 147 4.01 -18.70 14.80
C GLY A 147 3.45 -19.00 13.41
N PHE A 148 2.49 -18.20 12.93
CA PHE A 148 1.88 -18.34 11.60
C PHE A 148 2.42 -17.33 10.58
N GLU A 149 3.43 -16.53 10.92
CA GLU A 149 4.00 -15.52 10.03
C GLU A 149 4.58 -16.16 8.74
N ARG A 150 5.18 -17.36 8.88
CA ARG A 150 5.65 -18.14 7.72
C ARG A 150 4.50 -18.70 6.90
N ASP A 151 3.40 -19.08 7.55
CA ASP A 151 2.23 -19.63 6.89
C ASP A 151 1.50 -18.54 6.10
N THR A 152 1.39 -17.32 6.63
CA THR A 152 0.84 -16.17 5.89
C THR A 152 1.55 -15.99 4.55
N MET A 153 2.87 -16.09 4.53
CA MET A 153 3.66 -16.01 3.30
C MET A 153 3.36 -17.16 2.33
N GLN A 154 3.20 -18.39 2.83
CA GLN A 154 2.79 -19.51 1.99
C GLN A 154 1.39 -19.28 1.40
N PHE A 155 0.48 -18.72 2.20
CA PHE A 155 -0.87 -18.40 1.74
C PHE A 155 -0.88 -17.28 0.71
N LEU A 156 -0.10 -16.21 0.89
CA LEU A 156 0.05 -15.19 -0.13
C LEU A 156 0.44 -15.81 -1.47
N ASN A 157 1.40 -16.74 -1.49
CA ASN A 157 1.80 -17.43 -2.71
C ASN A 157 0.67 -18.30 -3.33
N LEU A 158 -0.25 -18.84 -2.52
CA LEU A 158 -1.45 -19.54 -3.02
C LEU A 158 -2.43 -18.61 -3.74
N ALA A 159 -2.31 -17.28 -3.58
CA ALA A 159 -3.10 -16.33 -4.37
C ALA A 159 -2.86 -16.49 -5.88
N ASN A 160 -1.65 -16.91 -6.28
CA ASN A 160 -1.32 -17.13 -7.68
C ASN A 160 -2.15 -18.26 -8.32
N ASP A 161 -2.61 -19.23 -7.52
CA ASP A 161 -3.46 -20.33 -7.99
C ASP A 161 -4.94 -19.90 -8.16
N ASN A 162 -5.30 -18.72 -7.64
CA ASN A 162 -6.63 -18.12 -7.77
C ASN A 162 -6.69 -17.24 -9.03
N GLY A 163 -7.83 -17.21 -9.72
CA GLY A 163 -8.03 -16.33 -10.88
C GLY A 163 -8.25 -14.86 -10.51
N ASN A 164 -8.74 -14.59 -9.30
CA ASN A 164 -9.25 -13.27 -8.90
C ASN A 164 -8.30 -12.47 -8.01
N ILE A 165 -7.16 -13.04 -7.64
CA ILE A 165 -6.22 -12.39 -6.72
C ILE A 165 -4.87 -12.33 -7.40
N GLN A 166 -4.39 -11.11 -7.65
CA GLN A 166 -2.99 -10.89 -8.01
C GLN A 166 -2.28 -10.38 -6.75
N ILE A 167 -1.11 -10.96 -6.46
CA ILE A 167 -0.24 -10.40 -5.43
C ILE A 167 0.32 -9.09 -5.99
N GLU A 168 -0.02 -7.99 -5.32
CA GLU A 168 0.39 -6.63 -5.66
C GLU A 168 0.51 -5.80 -4.37
N TRP A 169 0.95 -4.54 -4.48
CA TRP A 169 1.14 -3.68 -3.30
C TRP A 169 -0.11 -3.58 -2.42
N ASP A 170 -1.29 -3.35 -3.01
CA ASP A 170 -2.53 -3.17 -2.27
C ASP A 170 -2.90 -4.42 -1.46
N THR A 171 -2.47 -5.60 -1.93
CA THR A 171 -2.66 -6.87 -1.23
C THR A 171 -1.69 -7.01 -0.04
N MET A 172 -0.55 -6.34 -0.07
CA MET A 172 0.55 -6.53 0.90
C MET A 172 0.81 -5.32 1.80
N GLU A 173 0.21 -4.17 1.52
CA GLU A 173 0.46 -2.91 2.23
C GLU A 173 0.32 -3.09 3.75
N LYS A 174 -0.82 -3.64 4.20
CA LYS A 174 -1.10 -3.87 5.62
C LYS A 174 -0.10 -4.84 6.27
N PHE A 175 0.37 -5.82 5.52
CA PHE A 175 1.39 -6.77 5.98
C PHE A 175 2.75 -6.08 6.17
N PHE A 176 3.22 -5.30 5.19
CA PHE A 176 4.46 -4.52 5.31
C PHE A 176 4.38 -3.42 6.36
N LEU A 177 3.25 -2.72 6.47
CA LEU A 177 2.97 -1.75 7.52
C LEU A 177 3.18 -2.33 8.91
N ARG A 178 2.70 -3.56 9.11
CA ARG A 178 2.86 -4.25 10.38
C ARG A 178 4.27 -4.78 10.59
N ALA A 179 4.87 -5.37 9.56
CA ALA A 179 6.26 -5.82 9.60
C ALA A 179 7.20 -4.68 10.01
N LEU A 180 7.01 -3.47 9.46
CA LEU A 180 7.76 -2.27 9.83
C LEU A 180 7.61 -1.84 11.30
N ASN A 181 6.51 -2.17 11.95
CA ASN A 181 6.31 -1.83 13.37
C ASN A 181 6.93 -2.85 14.32
N HIS A 182 7.28 -4.05 13.86
CA HIS A 182 7.66 -5.18 14.72
C HIS A 182 8.93 -5.92 14.33
N LYS A 183 9.45 -5.72 13.12
CA LYS A 183 10.63 -6.41 12.58
C LYS A 183 11.74 -5.42 12.26
N SER A 184 12.97 -5.90 12.24
CA SER A 184 14.14 -5.15 11.79
C SER A 184 14.12 -4.93 10.26
N GLY A 185 14.84 -3.91 9.79
CA GLY A 185 14.97 -3.64 8.35
C GLY A 185 15.50 -4.85 7.56
N ALA A 186 16.49 -5.57 8.10
CA ALA A 186 17.05 -6.77 7.47
C ALA A 186 16.02 -7.90 7.31
N GLU A 187 15.12 -8.08 8.28
CA GLU A 187 14.04 -9.07 8.16
C GLU A 187 12.99 -8.65 7.12
N ILE A 188 12.70 -7.36 7.02
CA ILE A 188 11.77 -6.81 6.02
C ILE A 188 12.35 -6.99 4.61
N ILE A 189 13.66 -6.77 4.42
CA ILE A 189 14.34 -7.05 3.15
C ILE A 189 14.22 -8.53 2.77
N LYS A 190 14.44 -9.45 3.73
CA LYS A 190 14.27 -10.89 3.46
C LYS A 190 12.84 -11.25 3.05
N ILE A 191 11.86 -10.63 3.69
CA ILE A 191 10.43 -10.81 3.34
C ILE A 191 10.16 -10.27 1.94
N TYR A 192 10.61 -9.04 1.65
CA TYR A 192 10.48 -8.41 0.34
C TYR A 192 11.08 -9.29 -0.77
N LYS A 193 12.34 -9.71 -0.63
CA LYS A 193 13.03 -10.56 -1.62
C LYS A 193 12.29 -11.88 -1.84
N LYS A 194 11.87 -12.54 -0.75
CA LYS A 194 11.08 -13.77 -0.87
C LYS A 194 9.79 -13.57 -1.65
N ILE A 195 9.06 -12.48 -1.41
CA ILE A 195 7.82 -12.17 -2.14
C ILE A 195 8.11 -11.94 -3.62
N THR A 196 9.13 -11.14 -3.94
CA THR A 196 9.46 -10.79 -5.32
C THR A 196 10.02 -11.98 -6.12
N ASP A 197 10.72 -12.90 -5.45
CA ASP A 197 11.28 -14.11 -6.05
C ASP A 197 10.18 -15.15 -6.33
N ASP A 198 9.19 -15.26 -5.43
CA ASP A 198 8.06 -16.19 -5.55
C ASP A 198 6.89 -15.63 -6.38
N LEU A 199 6.97 -14.38 -6.84
CA LEU A 199 5.88 -13.69 -7.55
C LEU A 199 5.60 -14.35 -8.91
N LYS A 200 4.32 -14.66 -9.17
CA LYS A 200 3.85 -15.23 -10.44
C LYS A 200 2.56 -14.54 -10.89
N PRO A 201 2.23 -14.59 -12.20
CA PRO A 201 0.94 -14.16 -12.67
C PRO A 201 -0.11 -15.10 -12.08
N ASN A 202 -1.25 -14.55 -11.70
CA ASN A 202 -2.38 -15.35 -11.25
C ASN A 202 -2.99 -16.16 -12.40
N LYS A 203 -3.93 -17.08 -12.09
CA LYS A 203 -4.52 -17.97 -13.10
C LYS A 203 -5.19 -17.25 -14.27
N HIS A 204 -5.74 -16.05 -14.05
CA HIS A 204 -6.32 -15.23 -15.12
C HIS A 204 -5.22 -14.64 -16.03
N ASN A 205 -4.18 -14.09 -15.43
CA ASN A 205 -3.07 -13.45 -16.13
C ASN A 205 -2.13 -14.46 -16.84
N LEU A 206 -2.22 -15.75 -16.52
CA LEU A 206 -1.54 -16.82 -17.29
C LEU A 206 -2.00 -16.91 -18.75
N GLN A 207 -3.13 -16.28 -19.11
CA GLN A 207 -3.61 -16.22 -20.50
C GLN A 207 -2.91 -15.14 -21.34
N LEU A 208 -2.17 -14.23 -20.70
CA LEU A 208 -1.43 -13.17 -21.39
C LEU A 208 -0.23 -13.75 -22.17
N SER A 209 0.31 -12.99 -23.12
CA SER A 209 1.55 -13.38 -23.79
C SER A 209 2.72 -13.41 -22.79
N GLU A 210 3.76 -14.20 -23.05
CA GLU A 210 4.94 -14.30 -22.18
C GLU A 210 5.55 -12.92 -21.90
N LYS A 211 5.65 -12.07 -22.93
CA LYS A 211 6.13 -10.70 -22.81
C LYS A 211 5.24 -9.82 -21.91
N ASP A 212 3.91 -9.94 -22.03
CA ASP A 212 2.99 -9.18 -21.20
C ASP A 212 2.98 -9.67 -19.75
N GLN A 213 3.20 -10.97 -19.53
CA GLN A 213 3.38 -11.54 -18.19
C GLN A 213 4.66 -11.01 -17.53
N GLU A 214 5.78 -10.99 -18.25
CA GLU A 214 7.04 -10.42 -17.78
C GLU A 214 6.88 -8.94 -17.41
N GLN A 215 6.23 -8.15 -18.29
CA GLN A 215 5.98 -6.73 -18.03
C GLN A 215 5.08 -6.54 -16.80
N LEU A 216 3.99 -7.30 -16.68
CA LEU A 216 3.11 -7.25 -15.52
C LEU A 216 3.87 -7.52 -14.22
N LEU A 217 4.70 -8.56 -14.19
CA LEU A 217 5.49 -8.90 -13.01
C LEU A 217 6.53 -7.83 -12.69
N PHE A 218 7.17 -7.27 -13.71
CA PHE A 218 8.09 -6.15 -13.55
C PHE A 218 7.38 -4.95 -12.91
N ASP A 219 6.23 -4.53 -13.44
CA ASP A 219 5.45 -3.40 -12.94
C ASP A 219 5.01 -3.62 -11.48
N ILE A 220 4.59 -4.85 -11.15
CA ILE A 220 4.22 -5.22 -9.78
C ILE A 220 5.43 -5.12 -8.85
N LYS A 221 6.58 -5.71 -9.22
CA LYS A 221 7.81 -5.65 -8.40
C LYS A 221 8.25 -4.21 -8.18
N LEU A 222 8.22 -3.40 -9.24
CA LEU A 222 8.60 -1.99 -9.18
C LEU A 222 7.68 -1.20 -8.24
N ARG A 223 6.35 -1.45 -8.33
CA ARG A 223 5.36 -0.82 -7.44
C ARG A 223 5.56 -1.23 -5.98
N ILE A 224 5.79 -2.53 -5.70
CA ILE A 224 6.06 -3.01 -4.34
C ILE A 224 7.32 -2.34 -3.77
N CYS A 225 8.40 -2.29 -4.55
CA CYS A 225 9.65 -1.66 -4.13
C CYS A 225 9.46 -0.16 -3.82
N THR A 226 8.84 0.58 -4.75
CA THR A 226 8.61 2.03 -4.64
C THR A 226 7.73 2.37 -3.44
N GLU A 227 6.63 1.66 -3.25
CA GLU A 227 5.71 1.90 -2.14
C GLU A 227 6.32 1.49 -0.80
N LEU A 228 7.12 0.42 -0.76
CA LEU A 228 7.85 0.03 0.45
C LEU A 228 8.93 1.07 0.81
N ILE A 229 9.59 1.67 -0.17
CA ILE A 229 10.50 2.81 0.02
C ILE A 229 9.74 4.00 0.61
N HIS A 230 8.58 4.36 0.07
CA HIS A 230 7.76 5.45 0.59
C HIS A 230 7.33 5.19 2.03
N LEU A 231 6.91 3.96 2.31
CA LEU A 231 6.48 3.56 3.63
C LEU A 231 7.64 3.54 4.63
N GLY A 232 8.79 3.01 4.25
CA GLY A 232 10.02 3.02 5.03
C GLY A 232 10.49 4.45 5.32
N THR A 233 10.40 5.34 4.33
CA THR A 233 10.75 6.77 4.48
C THR A 233 9.84 7.45 5.50
N LYS A 234 8.52 7.22 5.42
CA LYS A 234 7.54 7.74 6.39
C LYS A 234 7.82 7.24 7.82
N LYS A 235 8.32 6.02 7.95
CA LYS A 235 8.69 5.39 9.23
C LYS A 235 10.14 5.66 9.65
N LYS A 236 10.89 6.48 8.89
CA LYS A 236 12.32 6.78 9.12
C LYS A 236 13.22 5.53 9.19
N ALA A 237 12.84 4.45 8.49
CA ALA A 237 13.60 3.21 8.41
C ALA A 237 14.69 3.31 7.32
N PHE A 238 15.64 4.21 7.49
CA PHE A 238 16.52 4.66 6.40
C PHE A 238 17.48 3.60 5.84
N THR A 239 18.02 2.71 6.68
CA THR A 239 18.88 1.60 6.20
C THR A 239 18.11 0.62 5.30
N LEU A 240 16.84 0.37 5.62
CA LEU A 240 15.95 -0.42 4.76
C LEU A 240 15.71 0.30 3.43
N VAL A 241 15.40 1.59 3.52
CA VAL A 241 15.12 2.43 2.35
C VAL A 241 16.32 2.50 1.39
N GLU A 242 17.54 2.65 1.89
CA GLU A 242 18.76 2.64 1.06
C GLU A 242 18.93 1.31 0.32
N THR A 243 18.73 0.19 1.03
CA THR A 243 18.88 -1.13 0.41
C THR A 243 17.84 -1.34 -0.69
N LEU A 244 16.58 -0.96 -0.44
CA LEU A 244 15.51 -1.04 -1.44
C LEU A 244 15.72 -0.07 -2.60
N HIS A 245 16.27 1.12 -2.34
CA HIS A 245 16.57 2.10 -3.37
C HIS A 245 17.66 1.62 -4.32
N ASN A 246 18.67 0.90 -3.82
CA ASN A 246 19.65 0.22 -4.68
C ASN A 246 18.99 -0.85 -5.57
N ASP A 247 18.08 -1.67 -5.01
CA ASP A 247 17.31 -2.64 -5.80
C ASP A 247 16.42 -1.93 -6.84
N TYR A 248 15.81 -0.79 -6.50
CA TYR A 248 15.03 0.06 -7.43
C TYR A 248 15.90 0.57 -8.58
N ILE A 249 17.07 1.15 -8.29
CA ILE A 249 18.00 1.65 -9.31
C ILE A 249 18.39 0.51 -10.25
N TYR A 250 18.72 -0.67 -9.73
CA TYR A 250 19.05 -1.82 -10.56
C TYR A 250 17.90 -2.19 -11.52
N MET A 251 16.65 -2.20 -11.03
CA MET A 251 15.46 -2.49 -11.83
C MET A 251 15.15 -1.43 -12.89
N THR A 252 15.41 -0.14 -12.62
CA THR A 252 15.11 0.96 -13.54
C THR A 252 16.25 1.27 -14.51
N MET A 253 17.50 0.93 -14.17
CA MET A 253 18.65 1.02 -15.07
C MET A 253 18.42 0.20 -16.35
N GLU A 254 17.82 -0.98 -16.23
CA GLU A 254 17.42 -1.80 -17.39
C GLU A 254 16.34 -1.12 -18.24
N ASN A 255 15.54 -0.22 -17.66
CA ASN A 255 14.39 0.43 -18.28
C ASN A 255 14.57 1.93 -18.58
N LYS A 256 15.80 2.45 -18.49
CA LYS A 256 16.17 3.82 -18.89
C LYS A 256 15.35 4.94 -18.23
N ASP A 257 14.92 4.82 -16.97
CA ASP A 257 14.46 5.98 -16.17
C ASP A 257 15.61 6.47 -15.28
N PRO A 258 16.36 7.51 -15.68
CA PRO A 258 17.57 7.95 -15.01
C PRO A 258 17.32 9.08 -14.00
N ASN A 259 16.08 9.54 -13.88
CA ASN A 259 15.74 10.60 -12.97
C ASN A 259 15.59 9.99 -11.58
N ASP A 260 16.68 9.94 -10.80
CA ASP A 260 16.68 9.44 -9.42
C ASP A 260 15.97 10.41 -8.44
N LEU A 261 14.75 10.84 -8.79
CA LEU A 261 13.87 11.67 -7.98
C LEU A 261 13.50 10.95 -6.67
N LEU A 262 13.49 9.62 -6.69
CA LEU A 262 13.28 8.81 -5.49
C LEU A 262 14.46 8.95 -4.52
N GLY A 263 15.69 8.85 -5.01
CA GLY A 263 16.90 9.11 -4.23
C GLY A 263 16.96 10.53 -3.65
N LEU A 264 16.55 11.53 -4.44
CA LEU A 264 16.41 12.91 -3.93
C LEU A 264 15.37 12.99 -2.80
N LYS A 265 14.21 12.36 -2.95
CA LYS A 265 13.17 12.31 -1.91
C LYS A 265 13.69 11.65 -0.63
N ILE A 266 14.43 10.56 -0.75
CA ILE A 266 15.03 9.81 0.36
C ILE A 266 16.04 10.68 1.10
N SER A 267 17.00 11.27 0.39
CA SER A 267 18.06 12.13 0.96
C SER A 267 17.45 13.33 1.67
N THR A 268 16.43 13.94 1.05
CA THR A 268 15.67 15.04 1.66
C THR A 268 14.95 14.62 2.94
N ALA A 269 14.37 13.42 2.98
CA ALA A 269 13.70 12.92 4.18
C ALA A 269 14.67 12.61 5.33
N LYS A 270 15.93 12.25 5.00
CA LYS A 270 17.01 12.07 5.98
C LYS A 270 17.60 13.38 6.48
N GLY A 271 17.49 14.45 5.69
CA GLY A 271 18.27 15.66 5.91
C GLY A 271 19.74 15.51 5.49
N ASP A 272 20.05 14.58 4.58
CA ASP A 272 21.41 14.37 4.06
C ASP A 272 21.62 15.20 2.79
N ILE A 273 22.07 16.45 2.97
CA ILE A 273 22.27 17.37 1.86
C ILE A 273 23.44 16.96 0.94
N LYS A 274 24.45 16.26 1.48
CA LYS A 274 25.61 15.82 0.68
C LYS A 274 25.20 14.72 -0.28
N GLN A 275 24.47 13.72 0.21
CA GLN A 275 23.88 12.69 -0.65
C GLN A 275 22.91 13.31 -1.67
N PHE A 276 22.11 14.29 -1.25
CA PHE A 276 21.22 15.02 -2.16
C PHE A 276 22.00 15.71 -3.29
N GLU A 277 23.08 16.41 -2.96
CA GLU A 277 23.94 17.08 -3.93
C GLU A 277 24.58 16.10 -4.92
N GLU A 278 25.08 14.96 -4.44
CA GLU A 278 25.67 13.92 -5.29
C GLU A 278 24.68 13.38 -6.32
N ILE A 279 23.50 12.95 -5.87
CA ILE A 279 22.43 12.43 -6.75
C ILE A 279 22.03 13.49 -7.78
N LEU A 280 21.92 14.74 -7.34
CA LEU A 280 21.49 15.84 -8.18
C LEU A 280 22.51 16.23 -9.23
N ASN A 281 23.81 16.22 -8.87
CA ASN A 281 24.89 16.38 -9.82
C ASN A 281 24.84 15.27 -10.86
N ASN A 282 24.56 14.02 -10.48
CA ASN A 282 24.40 12.92 -11.42
C ASN A 282 23.19 13.13 -12.36
N ILE A 283 22.07 13.68 -11.87
CA ILE A 283 20.91 14.01 -12.70
C ILE A 283 21.24 15.15 -13.69
N PHE A 284 21.97 16.17 -13.25
CA PHE A 284 22.26 17.36 -14.08
C PHE A 284 23.44 17.18 -15.03
N MET A 285 24.45 16.41 -14.63
CA MET A 285 25.73 16.21 -15.32
C MET A 285 25.85 14.84 -15.99
N GLY A 286 24.97 13.88 -15.67
CA GLY A 286 25.06 12.52 -16.21
C GLY A 286 24.94 12.50 -17.73
N ASP A 287 25.73 11.64 -18.37
CA ASP A 287 25.70 11.32 -19.81
C ASP A 287 24.41 10.57 -20.23
N PHE A 288 23.28 10.87 -19.60
CA PHE A 288 21.96 10.36 -19.97
C PHE A 288 21.45 11.12 -21.20
N SER A 289 22.21 11.01 -22.29
CA SER A 289 22.01 11.66 -23.58
C SER A 289 20.65 11.37 -24.24
N GLU A 290 19.86 10.43 -23.71
CA GLU A 290 18.56 10.04 -24.26
C GLU A 290 17.35 10.51 -23.45
N THR A 291 17.51 11.00 -22.21
CA THR A 291 16.37 11.29 -21.31
C THR A 291 16.38 12.74 -20.86
N LYS A 292 15.47 13.52 -21.44
CA LYS A 292 15.29 14.93 -21.09
C LYS A 292 14.66 15.06 -19.71
N ILE A 293 15.20 15.96 -18.90
CA ILE A 293 14.56 16.34 -17.65
C ILE A 293 13.25 17.06 -18.00
N THR A 294 12.15 16.62 -17.40
CA THR A 294 10.85 17.24 -17.64
C THR A 294 10.61 18.42 -16.69
N GLN A 295 9.71 19.32 -17.07
CA GLN A 295 9.25 20.40 -16.22
C GLN A 295 8.80 19.91 -14.83
N ASN A 296 8.00 18.84 -14.79
CA ASN A 296 7.52 18.23 -13.54
C ASN A 296 8.66 17.70 -12.66
N SER A 297 9.72 17.18 -13.27
CA SER A 297 10.90 16.72 -12.55
C SER A 297 11.60 17.90 -11.91
N MET A 298 11.84 18.98 -12.66
CA MET A 298 12.45 20.21 -12.15
C MET A 298 11.67 20.82 -10.98
N GLU A 299 10.35 20.94 -11.09
CA GLU A 299 9.50 21.40 -9.97
C GLU A 299 9.59 20.50 -8.73
N THR A 300 9.71 19.19 -8.94
CA THR A 300 9.85 18.23 -7.85
C THR A 300 11.19 18.39 -7.14
N ILE A 301 12.28 18.57 -7.89
CA ILE A 301 13.60 18.86 -7.35
C ILE A 301 13.58 20.17 -6.55
N ALA A 302 12.98 21.24 -7.10
CA ALA A 302 12.86 22.52 -6.41
C ALA A 302 12.11 22.39 -5.07
N ARG A 303 11.01 21.62 -5.03
CA ARG A 303 10.28 21.34 -3.78
C ARG A 303 11.13 20.57 -2.77
N TYR A 304 11.97 19.65 -3.21
CA TYR A 304 12.84 18.92 -2.30
C TYR A 304 13.94 19.80 -1.72
N ILE A 305 14.58 20.64 -2.52
CA ILE A 305 15.68 21.43 -1.99
C ILE A 305 15.23 22.44 -0.94
N THR A 306 14.03 22.99 -1.08
CA THR A 306 13.48 23.96 -0.12
C THR A 306 13.24 23.39 1.28
N LYS A 307 13.35 22.07 1.46
CA LYS A 307 13.28 21.42 2.78
C LYS A 307 14.60 21.51 3.55
N PHE A 308 15.72 21.80 2.89
CA PHE A 308 16.99 22.12 3.54
C PHE A 308 17.01 23.61 3.85
N ASN A 309 16.93 23.96 5.13
CA ASN A 309 16.77 25.35 5.56
C ASN A 309 17.72 25.76 6.69
N SER A 310 18.66 24.89 7.05
CA SER A 310 19.70 25.20 8.03
C SER A 310 20.70 26.20 7.46
N GLU A 311 21.42 26.91 8.34
CA GLU A 311 22.47 27.85 7.91
C GLU A 311 23.62 27.12 7.21
N ASP A 312 23.96 25.92 7.69
CA ASP A 312 25.01 25.06 7.13
C ASP A 312 24.70 24.61 5.69
N ASP A 313 23.41 24.43 5.37
CA ASP A 313 22.94 24.01 4.05
C ASP A 313 22.90 25.16 3.03
N SER A 314 22.89 26.42 3.50
CA SER A 314 22.59 27.61 2.70
C SER A 314 23.43 27.71 1.43
N LEU A 315 24.73 27.43 1.54
CA LEU A 315 25.67 27.54 0.42
C LEU A 315 25.38 26.47 -0.65
N ILE A 316 25.12 25.23 -0.25
CA ILE A 316 24.79 24.13 -1.17
C ILE A 316 23.45 24.41 -1.86
N VAL A 317 22.45 24.89 -1.12
CA VAL A 317 21.14 25.25 -1.67
C VAL A 317 21.28 26.36 -2.72
N THR A 318 22.08 27.38 -2.45
CA THR A 318 22.33 28.48 -3.38
C THR A 318 23.07 28.03 -4.64
N GLU A 319 24.13 27.23 -4.50
CA GLU A 319 24.84 26.64 -5.66
C GLU A 319 23.93 25.77 -6.52
N PHE A 320 22.99 25.06 -5.89
CA PHE A 320 21.98 24.33 -6.64
C PHE A 320 21.05 25.24 -7.43
N ILE A 321 20.49 26.29 -6.82
CA ILE A 321 19.56 27.19 -7.51
C ILE A 321 20.22 27.74 -8.77
N LYS A 322 21.52 28.06 -8.70
CA LYS A 322 22.33 28.44 -9.85
C LYS A 322 22.40 27.33 -10.91
N LYS A 323 22.77 26.11 -10.53
CA LYS A 323 22.77 24.95 -11.45
C LYS A 323 21.39 24.72 -12.08
N TYR A 324 20.32 24.87 -11.32
CA TYR A 324 18.94 24.73 -11.78
C TYR A 324 18.63 25.76 -12.87
N ILE A 325 18.90 27.05 -12.63
CA ILE A 325 18.65 28.14 -13.59
C ILE A 325 19.42 27.93 -14.90
N LEU A 326 20.67 27.48 -14.79
CA LEU A 326 21.51 27.14 -15.95
C LEU A 326 20.92 25.97 -16.74
N LYS A 327 20.47 24.91 -16.04
CA LYS A 327 19.89 23.71 -16.66
C LYS A 327 18.55 24.01 -17.33
N THR A 328 17.66 24.77 -16.69
CA THR A 328 16.39 25.18 -17.33
C THR A 328 16.63 26.03 -18.56
N SER A 329 17.63 26.92 -18.52
CA SER A 329 18.01 27.72 -19.69
C SER A 329 18.56 26.86 -20.83
N ALA A 330 19.41 25.88 -20.53
CA ALA A 330 20.00 24.99 -21.52
C ALA A 330 18.95 24.09 -22.20
N GLU A 331 17.93 23.67 -21.46
CA GLU A 331 16.87 22.78 -21.96
C GLU A 331 15.62 23.52 -22.46
N ASN A 332 15.64 24.85 -22.50
CA ASN A 332 14.49 25.71 -22.83
C ASN A 332 13.23 25.39 -21.98
N LEU A 333 13.44 25.07 -20.70
CA LEU A 333 12.36 24.84 -19.72
C LEU A 333 11.96 26.16 -19.06
N ILE A 334 10.68 26.30 -18.74
CA ILE A 334 10.13 27.50 -18.11
C ILE A 334 10.25 27.35 -16.59
N ILE A 335 10.63 28.40 -15.86
CA ILE A 335 10.57 28.37 -14.39
C ILE A 335 9.13 28.58 -13.97
N SER A 336 8.50 27.58 -13.35
CA SER A 336 7.09 27.71 -12.97
C SER A 336 6.89 28.68 -11.80
N PRO A 337 5.68 29.25 -11.65
CA PRO A 337 5.36 30.18 -10.56
C PRO A 337 5.68 29.63 -9.17
N ASN A 338 5.42 28.35 -8.95
CA ASN A 338 5.71 27.70 -7.67
C ASN A 338 7.20 27.62 -7.40
N THR A 339 8.01 27.24 -8.40
CA THR A 339 9.47 27.20 -8.25
C THR A 339 10.04 28.60 -8.04
N TYR A 340 9.59 29.59 -8.81
CA TYR A 340 9.99 30.98 -8.65
C TYR A 340 9.76 31.48 -7.23
N LYS A 341 8.55 31.28 -6.69
CA LYS A 341 8.18 31.65 -5.33
C LYS A 341 9.07 30.98 -4.27
N LEU A 342 9.35 29.69 -4.44
CA LEU A 342 10.19 28.93 -3.54
C LEU A 342 11.62 29.47 -3.50
N PHE A 343 12.23 29.70 -4.67
CA PHE A 343 13.60 30.18 -4.76
C PHE A 343 13.76 31.62 -4.31
N ILE A 344 12.83 32.53 -4.63
CA ILE A 344 12.89 33.91 -4.13
C ILE A 344 12.95 33.95 -2.60
N GLY A 345 12.14 33.14 -1.92
CA GLY A 345 12.14 33.07 -0.47
C GLY A 345 13.51 32.69 0.11
N ILE A 346 14.21 31.77 -0.55
CA ILE A 346 15.55 31.31 -0.15
C ILE A 346 16.60 32.37 -0.46
N LEU A 347 16.61 32.92 -1.67
CA LEU A 347 17.63 33.89 -2.11
C LEU A 347 17.57 35.19 -1.31
N ILE A 348 16.36 35.68 -0.97
CA ILE A 348 16.21 36.83 -0.07
C ILE A 348 16.77 36.50 1.32
N LYS A 349 16.43 35.33 1.88
CA LYS A 349 16.91 34.90 3.20
C LYS A 349 18.44 34.84 3.24
N ASN A 350 19.05 34.32 2.16
CA ASN A 350 20.49 34.14 2.04
C ASN A 350 21.22 35.39 1.52
N GLN A 351 20.49 36.49 1.27
CA GLN A 351 21.01 37.75 0.70
C GLN A 351 21.79 37.56 -0.62
N ASN A 352 21.43 36.57 -1.43
CA ASN A 352 22.09 36.32 -2.72
C ASN A 352 21.35 37.06 -3.84
N TRP A 353 21.64 38.36 -3.96
CA TRP A 353 20.95 39.28 -4.88
C TRP A 353 21.33 39.07 -6.35
N ASP A 354 22.57 38.66 -6.64
CA ASP A 354 23.02 38.36 -8.00
C ASP A 354 22.21 37.21 -8.60
N LEU A 355 22.09 36.10 -7.86
CA LEU A 355 21.34 34.95 -8.32
C LEU A 355 19.84 35.22 -8.39
N LEU A 356 19.34 36.13 -7.56
CA LEU A 356 17.95 36.58 -7.60
C LEU A 356 17.66 37.38 -8.87
N GLN A 357 18.60 38.22 -9.32
CA GLN A 357 18.50 38.94 -10.58
C GLN A 357 18.49 37.96 -11.77
N GLU A 358 19.37 36.96 -11.78
CA GLU A 358 19.37 35.90 -12.80
C GLU A 358 18.04 35.13 -12.83
N LEU A 359 17.48 34.80 -11.66
CA LEU A 359 16.19 34.12 -11.57
C LEU A 359 15.05 34.96 -12.18
N ILE A 360 15.00 36.27 -11.89
CA ILE A 360 14.02 37.19 -12.47
C ILE A 360 14.16 37.25 -13.99
N GLU A 361 15.40 37.24 -14.49
CA GLU A 361 15.69 37.31 -15.92
C GLU A 361 15.26 36.08 -16.71
N LYS A 362 15.30 34.92 -16.07
CA LYS A 362 14.98 33.63 -16.67
C LYS A 362 13.54 33.19 -16.45
N THR A 363 12.80 33.90 -15.61
CA THR A 363 11.38 33.63 -15.37
C THR A 363 10.54 34.49 -16.30
N ASP A 364 9.47 33.92 -16.87
CA ASP A 364 8.59 34.66 -17.75
C ASP A 364 7.84 35.78 -16.99
N VAL A 365 7.61 36.90 -17.67
CA VAL A 365 7.02 38.11 -17.07
C VAL A 365 5.62 37.84 -16.51
N GLU A 366 4.85 36.98 -17.17
CA GLU A 366 3.47 36.64 -16.78
C GLU A 366 3.45 35.86 -15.45
N THR A 367 4.35 34.89 -15.28
CA THR A 367 4.58 34.18 -14.01
C THR A 367 4.89 35.13 -12.87
N ILE A 368 5.80 36.10 -13.09
CA ILE A 368 6.18 37.07 -12.06
C ILE A 368 5.00 37.99 -11.73
N ARG A 369 4.29 38.49 -12.75
CA ARG A 369 3.17 39.42 -12.60
C ARG A 369 2.00 38.80 -11.84
N ASN A 370 1.69 37.54 -12.13
CA ASN A 370 0.54 36.86 -11.55
C ASN A 370 0.74 36.50 -10.06
N ASP A 371 1.98 36.49 -9.54
CA ASP A 371 2.26 36.31 -8.11
C ASP A 371 2.55 37.64 -7.39
N PHE A 372 1.49 38.45 -7.25
CA PHE A 372 1.53 39.73 -6.51
C PHE A 372 2.11 39.61 -5.10
N SER A 373 1.90 38.47 -4.43
CA SER A 373 2.37 38.25 -3.06
C SER A 373 3.89 38.16 -2.99
N THR A 374 4.50 37.40 -3.90
CA THR A 374 5.95 37.24 -4.01
C THR A 374 6.60 38.52 -4.52
N LEU A 375 5.98 39.20 -5.49
CA LEU A 375 6.44 40.47 -6.03
C LEU A 375 6.48 41.57 -4.96
N LYS A 376 5.41 41.70 -4.17
CA LYS A 376 5.35 42.65 -3.05
C LYS A 376 6.44 42.35 -2.01
N ARG A 377 6.57 41.09 -1.61
CA ARG A 377 7.61 40.66 -0.66
C ARG A 377 9.02 40.99 -1.17
N LEU A 378 9.27 40.78 -2.46
CA LEU A 378 10.54 41.10 -3.08
C LEU A 378 10.83 42.61 -3.01
N LYS A 379 9.86 43.45 -3.38
CA LYS A 379 9.98 44.93 -3.31
C LYS A 379 10.26 45.41 -1.89
N GLU A 380 9.56 44.87 -0.90
CA GLU A 380 9.79 45.18 0.52
C GLU A 380 11.17 44.73 0.98
N SER A 381 11.67 43.59 0.48
CA SER A 381 12.96 43.03 0.87
C SER A 381 14.15 43.75 0.23
N LEU A 382 13.97 44.53 -0.83
CA LEU A 382 15.04 45.31 -1.46
C LEU A 382 15.71 46.31 -0.52
N ILE A 383 15.08 46.66 0.61
CA ILE A 383 15.72 47.48 1.65
C ILE A 383 16.95 46.81 2.25
N TYR A 384 17.04 45.48 2.19
CA TYR A 384 18.14 44.68 2.70
C TYR A 384 19.24 44.45 1.65
N CYS A 385 19.06 44.90 0.41
CA CYS A 385 20.13 44.91 -0.60
C CYS A 385 21.03 46.13 -0.37
N LEU A 386 22.23 45.86 0.16
CA LEU A 386 23.20 46.90 0.53
C LEU A 386 23.93 47.47 -0.70
N ASP A 387 24.05 46.70 -1.77
CA ASP A 387 24.61 47.18 -3.05
C ASP A 387 23.58 48.07 -3.76
N GLN A 388 23.90 49.37 -3.84
CA GLN A 388 23.01 50.36 -4.44
C GLN A 388 22.80 50.15 -5.94
N LYS A 389 23.79 49.62 -6.65
CA LYS A 389 23.72 49.36 -8.08
C LYS A 389 22.79 48.17 -8.34
N GLN A 390 23.03 47.03 -7.70
CA GLN A 390 22.16 45.84 -7.80
C GLN A 390 20.72 46.17 -7.39
N ARG A 391 20.54 46.87 -6.27
CA ARG A 391 19.21 47.30 -5.82
C ARG A 391 18.47 48.12 -6.87
N SER A 392 19.17 49.04 -7.54
CA SER A 392 18.59 49.91 -8.57
C SER A 392 18.23 49.12 -9.83
N GLU A 393 19.08 48.18 -10.25
CA GLU A 393 18.83 47.30 -11.39
C GLU A 393 17.60 46.42 -11.18
N ILE A 394 17.53 45.71 -10.04
CA ILE A 394 16.38 44.87 -9.70
C ILE A 394 15.11 45.71 -9.61
N LYS A 395 15.16 46.88 -8.94
CA LYS A 395 14.01 47.77 -8.82
C LYS A 395 13.48 48.22 -10.19
N THR A 396 14.37 48.65 -11.08
CA THR A 396 13.99 49.09 -12.44
C THR A 396 13.31 47.96 -13.20
N LYS A 397 13.81 46.73 -13.05
CA LYS A 397 13.23 45.55 -13.69
C LYS A 397 11.83 45.22 -13.17
N LEU A 398 11.63 45.24 -11.85
CA LEU A 398 10.32 45.02 -11.25
C LEU A 398 9.30 46.11 -11.66
N GLU A 399 9.73 47.36 -11.76
CA GLU A 399 8.88 48.45 -12.26
C GLU A 399 8.52 48.28 -13.74
N SER A 400 9.40 47.70 -14.56
CA SER A 400 9.07 47.40 -15.95
C SER A 400 8.02 46.29 -16.08
N ILE A 401 8.03 45.32 -15.16
CA ILE A 401 7.06 44.22 -15.09
C ILE A 401 5.68 44.72 -14.63
N ASP A 402 5.62 45.73 -13.74
CA ASP A 402 4.34 46.34 -13.31
C ASP A 402 3.65 47.16 -14.42
N LYS A 403 4.43 47.70 -15.38
CA LYS A 403 3.94 48.64 -16.41
C LYS A 403 3.38 47.96 -17.66
N ILE A 404 3.70 46.68 -17.86
CA ILE A 404 3.13 45.78 -18.90
C ILE A 404 1.91 45.11 -18.27
#